data_AF-A0A955YU27-F1
#
_entry.id   AF-A0A955YU27-F1
#
_cell.length_a   1.000
_cell.length_b   1.000
_cell.length_c   1.000
_cell.angle_alpha   90.00
_cell.angle_beta   90.00
_cell.angle_gamma   90.00
#
_symmetry.space_group_name_H-M   'P 1'
#
loop_
_entity.id
_entity.type
_entity.pdbx_description
1 polymer ?
#
loop_
_entity_poly.entity_id
_entity_poly.type
_entity_poly.pdbx_seq_one_letter_code
_entity_poly.pdbx_strand_id
1 'polypeptide(L)'
;FALESPVALEPAPNPNPRRFRRMYRVTSSAFDAGYPDLIGLGTGSTLWNEDVQRHYTEGPADSRYRELAEKIALEQLPPELTGDAVARALAIISWLSDHGKYSLQSKHASAEDPTADFLFGDLTGYCVHFAHAAVFLMRSIGIPSRVATGYAVDESVRRGGSAILVTEDRSHAWPEVYVEDVGWVVVDVSPQTVLSAMPPPPDADLQRLLADLMRDAPPVDEAGRALEPLDAMLRRWFWTAGVALARLVVSVLVLLFLIKFWRRWVPHFAGERALPRVAYRAAADRLSELGQRRKPGETREGFADRLLNATPALASLTRLHLAAAFGGHVEPGQARPRFRDLVRELREHFPLWRRMVGLLNPFSWIRTR
;
A
#
# COMPACT_ATOMS: atom_id res chain seq x y z
N PHE A 1 -7.51 29.46 -10.04
CA PHE A 1 -6.67 28.64 -10.95
C PHE A 1 -7.57 27.76 -11.80
N ALA A 2 -7.64 27.99 -13.11
CA ALA A 2 -8.41 27.15 -14.03
C ALA A 2 -7.49 26.58 -15.12
N LEU A 3 -7.62 25.28 -15.40
CA LEU A 3 -7.04 24.65 -16.59
C LEU A 3 -8.08 24.70 -17.72
N GLU A 4 -8.56 25.91 -18.01
CA GLU A 4 -9.70 26.14 -18.90
C GLU A 4 -9.31 26.14 -20.38
N SER A 5 -8.06 26.50 -20.70
CA SER A 5 -7.56 26.61 -22.08
C SER A 5 -6.24 25.85 -22.21
N PRO A 6 -6.24 24.50 -22.18
CA PRO A 6 -5.03 23.70 -22.31
C PRO A 6 -4.40 23.91 -23.69
N VAL A 7 -3.17 24.42 -23.70
CA VAL A 7 -2.38 24.66 -24.92
C VAL A 7 -1.41 23.53 -25.21
N ALA A 8 -1.01 22.76 -24.19
CA ALA A 8 -0.16 21.59 -24.35
C ALA A 8 -0.47 20.53 -23.30
N LEU A 9 -0.44 19.26 -23.72
CA LEU A 9 -0.57 18.09 -22.86
C LEU A 9 0.57 17.13 -23.19
N GLU A 10 1.49 16.95 -22.26
CA GLU A 10 2.66 16.11 -22.45
C GLU A 10 2.67 14.97 -21.40
N PRO A 11 3.02 13.74 -21.78
CA PRO A 11 3.28 12.69 -20.80
C PRO A 11 4.39 13.12 -19.85
N ALA A 12 4.17 12.94 -18.55
CA ALA A 12 5.19 13.18 -17.53
C ALA A 12 5.59 11.85 -16.86
N PRO A 13 6.84 11.71 -16.36
CA PRO A 13 7.27 10.53 -15.64
C PRO A 13 6.34 10.26 -14.45
N ASN A 14 5.67 9.12 -14.44
CA ASN A 14 4.82 8.71 -13.33
C ASN A 14 5.71 8.25 -12.17
N PRO A 15 5.73 8.97 -11.04
CA PRO A 15 6.76 8.76 -10.05
C PRO A 15 6.37 7.63 -9.09
N ASN A 16 5.11 7.15 -9.15
CA ASN A 16 4.67 5.94 -8.46
C ASN A 16 3.58 5.18 -9.24
N PRO A 17 3.95 4.27 -10.15
CA PRO A 17 3.01 3.49 -10.98
C PRO A 17 2.07 2.56 -10.21
N ARG A 18 2.32 2.29 -8.92
CA ARG A 18 1.41 1.52 -8.05
C ARG A 18 0.28 2.36 -7.48
N ARG A 19 0.44 3.69 -7.46
CA ARG A 19 -0.52 4.65 -6.88
C ARG A 19 -1.19 5.49 -7.94
N PHE A 20 -0.45 5.91 -8.96
CA PHE A 20 -0.95 6.73 -10.06
C PHE A 20 -0.94 5.90 -11.34
N ARG A 21 -2.00 6.02 -12.15
CA ARG A 21 -2.11 5.28 -13.42
C ARG A 21 -1.30 5.94 -14.53
N ARG A 22 -1.39 7.26 -14.62
CA ARG A 22 -0.73 8.10 -15.64
C ARG A 22 -0.42 9.45 -15.02
N MET A 23 0.58 10.14 -15.56
CA MET A 23 0.91 11.50 -15.21
C MET A 23 1.12 12.31 -16.47
N TYR A 24 0.66 13.56 -16.45
CA TYR A 24 0.78 14.49 -17.55
C TYR A 24 1.18 15.86 -17.02
N ARG A 25 1.92 16.61 -17.81
CA ARG A 25 2.10 18.05 -17.65
C ARG A 25 1.10 18.74 -18.58
N VAL A 26 0.31 19.64 -18.00
CA VAL A 26 -0.63 20.47 -18.75
C VAL A 26 -0.13 21.90 -18.69
N THR A 27 0.06 22.51 -19.85
CA THR A 27 0.21 23.96 -19.95
C THR A 27 -1.14 24.51 -20.37
N SER A 28 -1.67 25.47 -19.60
CA SER A 28 -2.90 26.17 -19.93
C SER A 28 -2.61 27.65 -20.09
N SER A 29 -3.22 28.27 -21.07
CA SER A 29 -3.40 29.72 -21.05
C SER A 29 -4.47 30.07 -20.01
N ALA A 30 -4.36 31.25 -19.44
CA ALA A 30 -5.39 31.85 -18.59
C ALA A 30 -5.69 33.23 -19.15
N PHE A 31 -6.97 33.57 -19.20
CA PHE A 31 -7.40 34.91 -19.58
C PHE A 31 -7.22 35.84 -18.37
N ASP A 32 -6.50 36.96 -18.55
CA ASP A 32 -6.15 37.90 -17.46
C ASP A 32 -6.98 39.21 -17.50
N ALA A 33 -8.00 39.27 -18.36
CA ALA A 33 -8.91 40.41 -18.47
C ALA A 33 -10.30 40.06 -17.90
N GLY A 34 -11.08 41.10 -17.59
CA GLY A 34 -12.45 40.94 -17.09
C GLY A 34 -13.45 40.76 -18.24
N TYR A 35 -14.62 40.18 -17.93
CA TYR A 35 -15.73 40.13 -18.89
C TYR A 35 -16.13 41.51 -19.47
N PRO A 36 -16.08 42.64 -18.71
CA PRO A 36 -16.36 43.95 -19.29
C PRO A 36 -15.41 44.36 -20.42
N ASP A 37 -14.16 43.87 -20.41
CA ASP A 37 -13.16 44.17 -21.44
C ASP A 37 -13.45 43.46 -22.77
N LEU A 38 -14.38 42.49 -22.76
CA LEU A 38 -14.82 41.75 -23.94
C LEU A 38 -16.01 42.43 -24.66
N ILE A 39 -16.68 43.38 -24.00
CA ILE A 39 -17.82 44.11 -24.60
C ILE A 39 -17.29 44.99 -25.73
N GLY A 40 -17.98 44.98 -26.87
CA GLY A 40 -17.59 45.66 -28.09
C GLY A 40 -16.77 44.78 -29.05
N LEU A 41 -16.33 43.60 -28.62
CA LEU A 41 -15.71 42.61 -29.49
C LEU A 41 -16.78 41.82 -30.25
N GLY A 42 -16.45 41.42 -31.48
CA GLY A 42 -17.27 40.50 -32.25
C GLY A 42 -17.34 39.11 -31.62
N THR A 43 -18.23 38.26 -32.16
CA THR A 43 -18.27 36.84 -31.83
C THR A 43 -18.10 35.99 -33.08
N GLY A 44 -17.56 34.79 -32.91
CA GLY A 44 -17.12 33.93 -34.01
C GLY A 44 -15.69 34.23 -34.48
N SER A 45 -15.25 33.51 -35.50
CA SER A 45 -13.89 33.61 -36.03
C SER A 45 -13.89 33.92 -37.52
N THR A 46 -13.08 34.88 -37.94
CA THR A 46 -12.80 35.12 -39.37
C THR A 46 -12.10 33.94 -40.06
N LEU A 47 -11.55 33.00 -39.27
CA LEU A 47 -10.90 31.78 -39.77
C LEU A 47 -11.90 30.63 -40.01
N TRP A 48 -13.15 30.75 -39.56
CA TRP A 48 -14.15 29.70 -39.72
C TRP A 48 -14.79 29.76 -41.10
N ASN A 49 -15.03 28.57 -41.67
CA ASN A 49 -15.91 28.46 -42.83
C ASN A 49 -17.38 28.50 -42.40
N GLU A 50 -18.29 28.62 -43.37
CA GLU A 50 -19.73 28.69 -43.10
C GLU A 50 -20.28 27.48 -42.33
N ASP A 51 -19.73 26.29 -42.54
CA ASP A 51 -20.17 25.07 -41.86
C ASP A 51 -19.81 25.10 -40.36
N VAL A 52 -18.59 25.56 -40.03
CA VAL A 52 -18.14 25.71 -38.64
C VAL A 52 -18.93 26.81 -37.93
N GLN A 53 -19.13 27.96 -38.59
CA GLN A 53 -19.96 29.03 -38.05
C GLN A 53 -21.37 28.50 -37.76
N ARG A 54 -21.99 27.84 -38.74
CA ARG A 54 -23.33 27.26 -38.60
C ARG A 54 -23.41 26.26 -37.48
N HIS A 55 -22.43 25.36 -37.34
CA HIS A 55 -22.39 24.37 -36.27
C HIS A 55 -22.45 25.01 -34.87
N TYR A 56 -21.80 26.16 -34.68
CA TYR A 56 -21.77 26.85 -33.40
C TYR A 56 -22.92 27.85 -33.20
N THR A 57 -23.67 28.22 -34.25
CA THR A 57 -24.84 29.10 -34.17
C THR A 57 -26.18 28.39 -34.35
N GLU A 58 -26.19 27.14 -34.80
CA GLU A 58 -27.42 26.37 -34.99
C GLU A 58 -28.06 26.03 -33.65
N GLY A 59 -29.21 26.67 -33.38
CA GLY A 59 -30.00 26.52 -32.18
C GLY A 59 -31.26 25.67 -32.38
N PRO A 60 -32.03 25.43 -31.31
CA PRO A 60 -33.29 24.70 -31.37
C PRO A 60 -34.31 25.43 -32.27
N ALA A 61 -35.19 24.65 -32.93
CA ALA A 61 -36.23 25.18 -33.81
C ALA A 61 -37.38 25.90 -33.05
N ASP A 62 -37.47 25.69 -31.74
CA ASP A 62 -38.48 26.31 -30.88
C ASP A 62 -38.23 27.83 -30.75
N SER A 63 -39.20 28.65 -31.18
CA SER A 63 -39.08 30.11 -31.20
C SER A 63 -38.99 30.72 -29.80
N ARG A 64 -39.46 30.02 -28.76
CA ARG A 64 -39.46 30.50 -27.37
C ARG A 64 -38.06 30.84 -26.88
N TYR A 65 -37.02 30.14 -27.37
CA TYR A 65 -35.63 30.45 -27.03
C TYR A 65 -35.24 31.84 -27.53
N ARG A 66 -35.53 32.14 -28.80
CA ARG A 66 -35.22 33.44 -29.40
C ARG A 66 -36.03 34.55 -28.73
N GLU A 67 -37.32 34.32 -28.52
CA GLU A 67 -38.20 35.29 -27.85
C GLU A 67 -37.70 35.63 -26.43
N LEU A 68 -37.28 34.63 -25.66
CA LEU A 68 -36.72 34.83 -24.32
C LEU A 68 -35.37 35.53 -24.37
N ALA A 69 -34.47 35.15 -25.28
CA ALA A 69 -33.16 35.78 -25.41
C ALA A 69 -33.25 37.27 -25.81
N GLU A 70 -34.15 37.61 -26.73
CA GLU A 70 -34.44 39.01 -27.10
C GLU A 70 -35.06 39.77 -25.92
N LYS A 71 -35.99 39.16 -25.18
CA LYS A 71 -36.58 39.77 -23.98
C LYS A 71 -35.53 40.08 -22.91
N ILE A 72 -34.64 39.13 -22.61
CA ILE A 72 -33.57 39.30 -21.63
C ILE A 72 -32.67 40.49 -22.02
N ALA A 73 -32.29 40.58 -23.30
CA ALA A 73 -31.46 41.67 -23.79
C ALA A 73 -32.14 43.04 -23.58
N LEU A 74 -33.44 43.15 -23.85
CA LEU A 74 -34.18 44.40 -23.67
C LEU A 74 -34.41 44.77 -22.19
N GLU A 75 -34.55 43.78 -21.30
CA GLU A 75 -34.83 44.02 -19.88
C GLU A 75 -33.57 44.27 -19.04
N GLN A 76 -32.44 43.63 -19.38
CA GLN A 76 -31.23 43.68 -18.54
C GLN A 76 -30.14 44.61 -19.07
N LEU A 77 -30.14 44.95 -20.37
CA LEU A 77 -29.08 45.76 -20.97
C LEU A 77 -29.55 47.19 -21.24
N PRO A 78 -28.65 48.19 -21.11
CA PRO A 78 -28.92 49.53 -21.59
C PRO A 78 -29.05 49.53 -23.13
N PRO A 79 -29.81 50.46 -23.73
CA PRO A 79 -30.09 50.48 -25.17
C PRO A 79 -28.84 50.37 -26.05
N GLU A 80 -27.73 50.99 -25.63
CA GLU A 80 -26.46 51.03 -26.34
C GLU A 80 -25.78 49.66 -26.45
N LEU A 81 -26.08 48.73 -25.53
CA LEU A 81 -25.48 47.39 -25.47
C LEU A 81 -26.41 46.28 -25.97
N THR A 82 -27.67 46.60 -26.30
CA THR A 82 -28.65 45.59 -26.78
C THR A 82 -28.22 44.90 -28.08
N GLY A 83 -27.37 45.54 -28.89
CA GLY A 83 -26.80 44.98 -30.11
C GLY A 83 -25.48 44.21 -29.91
N ASP A 84 -24.87 44.29 -28.74
CA ASP A 84 -23.56 43.69 -28.47
C ASP A 84 -23.69 42.20 -28.10
N ALA A 85 -23.03 41.33 -28.86
CA ALA A 85 -23.18 39.88 -28.70
C ALA A 85 -22.65 39.37 -27.35
N VAL A 86 -21.54 39.93 -26.86
CA VAL A 86 -20.95 39.53 -25.57
C VAL A 86 -21.82 40.01 -24.42
N ALA A 87 -22.29 41.25 -24.46
CA ALA A 87 -23.21 41.78 -23.46
C ALA A 87 -24.50 40.96 -23.37
N ARG A 88 -25.06 40.55 -24.52
CA ARG A 88 -26.23 39.66 -24.58
C ARG A 88 -25.96 38.29 -23.98
N ALA A 89 -24.80 37.70 -24.26
CA ALA A 89 -24.40 36.43 -23.65
C ALA A 89 -24.31 36.56 -22.11
N LEU A 90 -23.65 37.60 -21.61
CA LEU A 90 -23.54 37.87 -20.17
C LEU A 90 -24.90 38.14 -19.51
N ALA A 91 -25.81 38.85 -20.18
CA ALA A 91 -27.17 39.05 -19.70
C ALA A 91 -27.96 37.74 -19.59
N ILE A 92 -27.82 36.82 -20.55
CA ILE A 92 -28.40 35.48 -20.48
C ILE A 92 -27.88 34.73 -19.24
N ILE A 93 -26.57 34.77 -18.99
CA ILE A 93 -25.95 34.12 -17.83
C ILE A 93 -26.45 34.72 -16.52
N SER A 94 -26.51 36.06 -16.43
CA SER A 94 -27.04 36.76 -15.25
C SER A 94 -28.50 36.38 -15.00
N TRP A 95 -29.34 36.43 -16.04
CA TRP A 95 -30.75 36.06 -15.95
C TRP A 95 -30.96 34.63 -15.45
N LEU A 96 -30.22 33.66 -16.00
CA LEU A 96 -30.28 32.27 -15.55
C LEU A 96 -29.80 32.10 -14.10
N SER A 97 -28.80 32.89 -13.69
CA SER A 97 -28.27 32.88 -12.32
C SER A 97 -29.28 33.43 -11.30
N ASP A 98 -30.04 34.45 -11.69
CA ASP A 98 -31.06 35.10 -10.84
C ASP A 98 -32.35 34.27 -10.73
N HIS A 99 -32.79 33.66 -11.82
CA HIS A 99 -34.10 32.98 -11.89
C HIS A 99 -34.02 31.47 -11.64
N GLY A 100 -32.87 30.86 -11.91
CA GLY A 100 -32.66 29.43 -11.83
C GLY A 100 -32.51 28.90 -10.42
N LYS A 101 -32.89 27.63 -10.23
CA LYS A 101 -32.71 26.90 -8.97
C LYS A 101 -31.85 25.67 -9.20
N TYR A 102 -30.75 25.56 -8.45
CA TYR A 102 -29.85 24.42 -8.55
C TYR A 102 -30.37 23.24 -7.73
N SER A 103 -30.61 22.10 -8.37
CA SER A 103 -31.04 20.84 -7.73
C SER A 103 -30.54 19.62 -8.49
N LEU A 104 -29.93 18.67 -7.77
CA LEU A 104 -29.55 17.35 -8.31
C LEU A 104 -30.75 16.39 -8.48
N GLN A 105 -31.95 16.76 -8.03
CA GLN A 105 -33.16 15.91 -8.06
C GLN A 105 -34.11 16.23 -9.23
N SER A 106 -33.65 16.94 -10.26
CA SER A 106 -34.45 17.35 -11.42
C SER A 106 -34.92 16.17 -12.29
N LYS A 107 -36.09 16.29 -12.93
CA LYS A 107 -36.73 15.21 -13.72
C LYS A 107 -37.01 15.59 -15.19
N HIS A 108 -36.09 16.26 -15.87
CA HIS A 108 -36.30 16.69 -17.27
C HIS A 108 -35.91 15.63 -18.32
N ALA A 109 -35.14 14.62 -17.94
CA ALA A 109 -34.54 13.66 -18.88
C ALA A 109 -35.54 12.84 -19.72
N SER A 110 -36.80 12.76 -19.30
CA SER A 110 -37.86 12.05 -20.01
C SER A 110 -38.63 12.91 -21.02
N ALA A 111 -38.39 14.23 -21.05
CA ALA A 111 -39.01 15.12 -22.02
C ALA A 111 -38.38 14.94 -23.41
N GLU A 112 -39.15 15.24 -24.46
CA GLU A 112 -38.64 15.24 -25.85
C GLU A 112 -37.56 16.31 -26.05
N ASP A 113 -37.75 17.48 -25.42
CA ASP A 113 -36.73 18.51 -25.25
C ASP A 113 -36.51 18.77 -23.75
N PRO A 114 -35.52 18.09 -23.13
CA PRO A 114 -35.17 18.30 -21.72
C PRO A 114 -34.73 19.72 -21.40
N THR A 115 -34.18 20.45 -22.38
CA THR A 115 -33.72 21.82 -22.15
C THR A 115 -34.91 22.75 -22.11
N ALA A 116 -35.90 22.56 -22.97
CA ALA A 116 -37.12 23.37 -22.99
C ALA A 116 -38.00 23.08 -21.76
N ASP A 117 -38.11 21.82 -21.35
CA ASP A 117 -38.84 21.42 -20.14
C ASP A 117 -38.23 22.07 -18.88
N PHE A 118 -36.90 22.14 -18.81
CA PHE A 118 -36.19 22.88 -17.78
C PHE A 118 -36.43 24.39 -17.88
N LEU A 119 -36.10 25.01 -19.03
CA LEU A 119 -36.05 26.46 -19.22
C LEU A 119 -37.43 27.14 -19.20
N PHE A 120 -38.48 26.43 -19.62
CA PHE A 120 -39.84 26.99 -19.65
C PHE A 120 -40.77 26.33 -18.63
N GLY A 121 -40.27 25.39 -17.83
CA GLY A 121 -40.95 24.78 -16.70
C GLY A 121 -40.70 25.54 -15.41
N ASP A 122 -40.10 24.86 -14.43
CA ASP A 122 -39.85 25.40 -13.08
C ASP A 122 -38.43 25.95 -12.87
N LEU A 123 -37.59 25.95 -13.92
CA LEU A 123 -36.20 26.40 -13.91
C LEU A 123 -35.33 25.71 -12.84
N THR A 124 -35.66 24.46 -12.49
CA THR A 124 -34.99 23.72 -11.41
C THR A 124 -34.17 22.55 -11.94
N GLY A 125 -32.85 22.73 -12.02
CA GLY A 125 -31.95 21.79 -12.69
C GLY A 125 -30.54 21.79 -12.10
N TYR A 126 -29.64 21.05 -12.72
CA TYR A 126 -28.21 21.05 -12.39
C TYR A 126 -27.38 21.53 -13.60
N CYS A 127 -26.05 21.57 -13.46
CA CYS A 127 -25.12 22.20 -14.40
C CYS A 127 -25.39 21.92 -15.88
N VAL A 128 -25.71 20.68 -16.27
CA VAL A 128 -26.01 20.32 -17.67
C VAL A 128 -27.21 21.09 -18.22
N HIS A 129 -28.29 21.22 -17.45
CA HIS A 129 -29.50 21.93 -17.89
C HIS A 129 -29.22 23.43 -18.09
N PHE A 130 -28.49 24.04 -17.15
CA PHE A 130 -28.11 25.45 -17.24
C PHE A 130 -27.17 25.72 -18.42
N ALA A 131 -26.15 24.88 -18.62
CA ALA A 131 -25.21 25.04 -19.72
C ALA A 131 -25.91 24.91 -21.09
N HIS A 132 -26.80 23.92 -21.25
CA HIS A 132 -27.57 23.75 -22.48
C HIS A 132 -28.56 24.90 -22.70
N ALA A 133 -29.28 25.34 -21.67
CA ALA A 133 -30.21 26.45 -21.77
C ALA A 133 -29.50 27.75 -22.19
N ALA A 134 -28.35 28.05 -21.58
CA ALA A 134 -27.53 29.20 -21.94
C ALA A 134 -27.07 29.14 -23.40
N VAL A 135 -26.51 28.01 -23.84
CA VAL A 135 -26.06 27.82 -25.23
C VAL A 135 -27.23 27.94 -26.19
N PHE A 136 -28.38 27.32 -25.91
CA PHE A 136 -29.53 27.39 -26.83
C PHE A 136 -30.11 28.79 -26.92
N LEU A 137 -30.18 29.54 -25.82
CA LEU A 137 -30.54 30.95 -25.84
C LEU A 137 -29.55 31.75 -26.70
N MET A 138 -28.24 31.61 -26.49
CA MET A 138 -27.20 32.29 -27.27
C MET A 138 -27.29 31.95 -28.77
N ARG A 139 -27.38 30.66 -29.13
CA ARG A 139 -27.49 30.22 -30.52
C ARG A 139 -28.76 30.72 -31.21
N SER A 140 -29.87 30.80 -30.48
CA SER A 140 -31.14 31.29 -31.03
C SER A 140 -31.10 32.74 -31.53
N ILE A 141 -30.13 33.53 -31.04
CA ILE A 141 -29.85 34.91 -31.46
C ILE A 141 -28.52 35.05 -32.22
N GLY A 142 -27.98 33.93 -32.71
CA GLY A 142 -26.82 33.90 -33.61
C GLY A 142 -25.45 34.00 -32.93
N ILE A 143 -25.37 33.86 -31.61
CA ILE A 143 -24.10 33.92 -30.87
C ILE A 143 -23.43 32.53 -30.88
N PRO A 144 -22.21 32.39 -31.45
CA PRO A 144 -21.50 31.12 -31.49
C PRO A 144 -21.14 30.63 -30.09
N SER A 145 -21.70 29.48 -29.71
CA SER A 145 -21.58 28.95 -28.35
C SER A 145 -21.56 27.43 -28.31
N ARG A 146 -21.01 26.86 -27.24
CA ARG A 146 -20.95 25.40 -27.03
C ARG A 146 -21.02 25.03 -25.55
N VAL A 147 -21.41 23.79 -25.26
CA VAL A 147 -21.31 23.21 -23.92
C VAL A 147 -19.95 22.54 -23.79
N ALA A 148 -19.21 22.88 -22.75
CA ALA A 148 -18.01 22.18 -22.32
C ALA A 148 -18.30 21.38 -21.05
N THR A 149 -17.54 20.31 -20.83
CA THR A 149 -17.68 19.43 -19.66
C THR A 149 -16.30 19.11 -19.08
N GLY A 150 -16.25 18.93 -17.77
CA GLY A 150 -15.02 18.66 -17.06
C GLY A 150 -15.25 18.65 -15.56
N TYR A 151 -14.36 19.30 -14.82
CA TYR A 151 -14.44 19.37 -13.36
C TYR A 151 -14.26 20.80 -12.88
N ALA A 152 -15.12 21.23 -11.95
CA ALA A 152 -15.02 22.53 -11.30
C ALA A 152 -14.65 22.35 -9.83
N VAL A 153 -13.51 22.91 -9.42
CA VAL A 153 -13.01 22.82 -8.05
C VAL A 153 -12.53 24.20 -7.61
N ASP A 154 -12.99 24.64 -6.44
CA ASP A 154 -12.58 25.91 -5.85
C ASP A 154 -11.10 25.83 -5.39
N GLU A 155 -10.31 26.85 -5.73
CA GLU A 155 -8.90 26.92 -5.37
C GLU A 155 -8.66 26.94 -3.85
N SER A 156 -9.62 27.43 -3.07
CA SER A 156 -9.58 27.40 -1.60
C SER A 156 -9.46 25.99 -1.02
N VAL A 157 -9.91 24.95 -1.76
CA VAL A 157 -9.73 23.54 -1.39
C VAL A 157 -8.26 23.17 -1.30
N ARG A 158 -7.35 23.92 -1.92
CA ARG A 158 -5.89 23.75 -1.78
C ARG A 158 -5.42 23.94 -0.33
N ARG A 159 -6.07 24.81 0.46
CA ARG A 159 -5.72 25.13 1.88
C ARG A 159 -4.22 25.33 2.13
N GLY A 160 -3.54 26.06 1.25
CA GLY A 160 -2.09 26.34 1.33
C GLY A 160 -1.19 25.15 0.97
N GLY A 161 -1.75 24.01 0.57
CA GLY A 161 -1.01 22.89 -0.01
C GLY A 161 -0.54 23.18 -1.44
N SER A 162 -0.03 22.16 -2.13
CA SER A 162 0.50 22.28 -3.51
C SER A 162 -0.24 21.47 -4.56
N ALA A 163 -1.26 20.72 -4.15
CA ALA A 163 -2.09 19.95 -5.05
C ALA A 163 -3.56 20.21 -4.72
N ILE A 164 -4.42 19.96 -5.71
CA ILE A 164 -5.89 19.94 -5.58
C ILE A 164 -6.33 18.56 -6.04
N LEU A 165 -7.15 17.89 -5.23
CA LEU A 165 -7.73 16.61 -5.61
C LEU A 165 -9.01 16.85 -6.42
N VAL A 166 -9.08 16.29 -7.61
CA VAL A 166 -10.24 16.37 -8.50
C VAL A 166 -10.93 15.00 -8.51
N THR A 167 -12.22 14.98 -8.18
CA THR A 167 -13.03 13.76 -8.02
C THR A 167 -14.29 13.80 -8.88
N GLU A 168 -14.91 12.64 -9.11
CA GLU A 168 -16.08 12.49 -9.98
C GLU A 168 -17.28 13.36 -9.56
N ASP A 169 -17.52 13.52 -8.26
CA ASP A 169 -18.56 14.36 -7.68
C ASP A 169 -18.37 15.87 -7.93
N ARG A 170 -17.25 16.26 -8.55
CA ARG A 170 -16.96 17.61 -9.04
C ARG A 170 -17.17 17.77 -10.54
N SER A 171 -17.77 16.79 -11.20
CA SER A 171 -18.15 16.88 -12.61
C SER A 171 -19.01 18.12 -12.83
N HIS A 172 -18.67 18.91 -13.84
CA HIS A 172 -19.36 20.15 -14.15
C HIS A 172 -19.52 20.32 -15.67
N ALA A 173 -20.55 21.06 -16.04
CA ALA A 173 -20.82 21.47 -17.42
C ALA A 173 -21.08 22.97 -17.44
N TRP A 174 -20.48 23.68 -18.39
CA TRP A 174 -20.57 25.13 -18.51
C TRP A 174 -20.73 25.53 -19.98
N PRO A 175 -21.38 26.68 -20.25
CA PRO A 175 -21.40 27.27 -21.58
C PRO A 175 -20.10 28.04 -21.88
N GLU A 176 -19.69 28.00 -23.15
CA GLU A 176 -18.60 28.83 -23.68
C GLU A 176 -19.12 29.61 -24.89
N VAL A 177 -18.67 30.86 -25.02
CA VAL A 177 -18.92 31.73 -26.17
C VAL A 177 -17.62 31.96 -26.92
N TYR A 178 -17.67 31.97 -28.25
CA TYR A 178 -16.48 32.33 -29.03
C TYR A 178 -16.44 33.83 -29.25
N VAL A 179 -15.46 34.50 -28.65
CA VAL A 179 -15.20 35.92 -28.81
C VAL A 179 -14.10 36.12 -29.85
N GLU A 180 -14.32 37.05 -30.78
CA GLU A 180 -13.38 37.35 -31.87
C GLU A 180 -12.01 37.74 -31.30
N ASP A 181 -10.94 37.23 -31.92
CA ASP A 181 -9.53 37.38 -31.52
C ASP A 181 -9.14 36.90 -30.11
N VAL A 182 -10.09 36.47 -29.29
CA VAL A 182 -9.87 35.94 -27.94
C VAL A 182 -10.00 34.42 -27.91
N GLY A 183 -10.99 33.86 -28.61
CA GLY A 183 -11.29 32.43 -28.65
C GLY A 183 -12.48 32.04 -27.76
N TRP A 184 -12.47 30.79 -27.26
CA TRP A 184 -13.53 30.28 -26.39
C TRP A 184 -13.40 30.85 -24.99
N VAL A 185 -14.40 31.61 -24.57
CA VAL A 185 -14.51 32.21 -23.24
C VAL A 185 -15.57 31.48 -22.45
N VAL A 186 -15.21 31.00 -21.27
CA VAL A 186 -16.13 30.40 -20.30
C VAL A 186 -17.09 31.47 -19.80
N VAL A 187 -18.39 31.20 -19.79
CA VAL A 187 -19.41 32.12 -19.29
C VAL A 187 -20.36 31.37 -18.34
N ASP A 188 -19.81 30.82 -17.26
CA ASP A 188 -20.52 29.86 -16.41
C ASP A 188 -21.73 30.44 -15.66
N VAL A 189 -22.77 29.63 -15.48
CA VAL A 189 -23.99 30.00 -14.75
C VAL A 189 -23.83 29.64 -13.28
N SER A 190 -24.02 30.61 -12.38
CA SER A 190 -23.95 30.41 -10.93
C SER A 190 -25.30 30.74 -10.28
N PRO A 191 -26.26 29.79 -10.24
CA PRO A 191 -27.58 30.04 -9.66
C PRO A 191 -27.50 30.47 -8.20
N GLN A 192 -28.19 31.56 -7.86
CA GLN A 192 -28.22 32.10 -6.49
C GLN A 192 -29.02 31.22 -5.53
N THR A 193 -29.99 30.47 -6.07
CA THR A 193 -30.82 29.54 -5.28
C THR A 193 -30.30 28.12 -5.44
N VAL A 194 -29.80 27.52 -4.35
CA VAL A 194 -29.33 26.14 -4.32
C VAL A 194 -30.22 25.32 -3.37
N LEU A 195 -30.94 24.33 -3.91
CA LEU A 195 -31.91 23.51 -3.18
C LEU A 195 -31.30 22.19 -2.67
N SER A 196 -30.21 21.73 -3.27
CA SER A 196 -29.52 20.50 -2.88
C SER A 196 -28.20 20.79 -2.19
N ALA A 197 -27.89 20.04 -1.12
CA ALA A 197 -26.58 20.12 -0.47
C ALA A 197 -25.47 19.71 -1.45
N MET A 198 -24.43 20.53 -1.55
CA MET A 198 -23.24 20.16 -2.30
C MET A 198 -22.43 19.12 -1.51
N PRO A 199 -21.79 18.15 -2.17
CA PRO A 199 -20.85 17.25 -1.52
C PRO A 199 -19.77 18.03 -0.76
N PRO A 200 -19.35 17.56 0.44
CA PRO A 200 -18.24 18.19 1.15
C PRO A 200 -16.96 18.12 0.31
N PRO A 201 -16.06 19.10 0.43
CA PRO A 201 -14.76 19.03 -0.25
C PRO A 201 -14.00 17.76 0.18
N PRO A 202 -13.09 17.25 -0.66
CA PRO A 202 -12.24 16.13 -0.29
C PRO A 202 -11.47 16.38 1.01
N ASP A 203 -11.13 15.31 1.73
CA ASP A 203 -10.34 15.39 2.95
C ASP A 203 -8.98 16.07 2.67
N ALA A 204 -8.69 17.13 3.44
CA ALA A 204 -7.46 17.91 3.28
C ALA A 204 -6.20 17.09 3.57
N ASP A 205 -6.28 16.11 4.47
CA ASP A 205 -5.15 15.24 4.81
C ASP A 205 -4.88 14.23 3.70
N LEU A 206 -5.93 13.72 3.04
CA LEU A 206 -5.78 12.88 1.85
C LEU A 206 -5.11 13.66 0.71
N GLN A 207 -5.55 14.89 0.47
CA GLN A 207 -4.98 15.76 -0.57
C GLN A 207 -3.51 16.07 -0.30
N ARG A 208 -3.13 16.33 0.95
CA ARG A 208 -1.73 16.52 1.36
C ARG A 208 -0.91 15.24 1.18
N LEU A 209 -1.41 14.10 1.65
CA LEU A 209 -0.75 12.81 1.49
C LEU A 209 -0.47 12.50 0.01
N LEU A 210 -1.44 12.73 -0.88
CA LEU A 210 -1.26 12.51 -2.31
C LEU A 210 -0.26 13.50 -2.94
N ALA A 211 -0.26 14.76 -2.49
CA ALA A 211 0.72 15.76 -2.91
C ALA A 211 2.15 15.40 -2.48
N ASP A 212 2.33 14.96 -1.24
CA ASP A 212 3.63 14.56 -0.70
C ASP A 212 4.14 13.29 -1.41
N LEU A 213 3.25 12.32 -1.68
CA LEU A 213 3.58 11.15 -2.51
C LEU A 213 4.00 11.49 -3.94
N MET A 214 3.55 12.63 -4.48
CA MET A 214 4.02 13.12 -5.78
C MET A 214 5.39 13.81 -5.69
N ARG A 215 5.68 14.50 -4.59
CA ARG A 215 6.93 15.26 -4.37
C ARG A 215 8.11 14.38 -3.98
N ASP A 216 7.89 13.44 -3.07
CA ASP A 216 8.92 12.53 -2.55
C ASP A 216 9.19 11.34 -3.48
N ALA A 217 8.55 11.32 -4.64
CA ALA A 217 8.79 10.29 -5.62
C ALA A 217 9.92 10.77 -6.56
N PRO A 218 11.13 10.19 -6.46
CA PRO A 218 12.31 10.69 -7.16
C PRO A 218 12.13 10.63 -8.68
N PRO A 219 12.66 11.61 -9.45
CA PRO A 219 12.68 11.55 -10.90
C PRO A 219 13.40 10.27 -11.33
N VAL A 220 12.79 9.51 -12.23
CA VAL A 220 13.41 8.27 -12.72
C VAL A 220 14.50 8.64 -13.71
N ASP A 221 15.70 8.87 -13.18
CA ASP A 221 16.91 8.15 -13.56
C ASP A 221 17.60 7.74 -12.24
N GLU A 222 17.91 6.45 -12.11
CA GLU A 222 18.33 5.72 -10.88
C GLU A 222 17.26 5.40 -9.81
N ALA A 223 16.03 5.15 -10.24
CA ALA A 223 15.14 4.25 -9.49
C ALA A 223 14.42 3.24 -10.41
N GLY A 224 15.13 2.75 -11.44
CA GLY A 224 15.04 1.31 -11.67
C GLY A 224 15.39 0.66 -10.34
N ARG A 225 14.61 -0.31 -9.86
CA ARG A 225 15.00 -1.07 -8.66
C ARG A 225 16.50 -1.27 -8.77
N ALA A 226 17.29 -0.72 -7.85
CA ALA A 226 18.53 -1.38 -7.57
C ALA A 226 18.02 -2.76 -7.13
N LEU A 227 18.04 -3.73 -8.05
CA LEU A 227 18.46 -5.05 -7.67
C LEU A 227 19.64 -4.73 -6.77
N GLU A 228 19.50 -4.97 -5.46
CA GLU A 228 20.67 -4.95 -4.59
C GLU A 228 21.74 -5.67 -5.39
N PRO A 229 22.91 -5.04 -5.64
CA PRO A 229 23.91 -5.68 -6.46
C PRO A 229 24.11 -7.08 -5.85
N LEU A 230 24.21 -8.12 -6.70
CA LEU A 230 24.06 -9.51 -6.28
C LEU A 230 24.92 -9.82 -5.04
N ASP A 231 26.04 -9.13 -4.88
CA ASP A 231 26.93 -9.15 -3.72
C ASP A 231 26.30 -8.63 -2.42
N ALA A 232 25.49 -7.56 -2.43
CA ALA A 232 24.76 -7.04 -1.27
C ALA A 232 23.66 -8.02 -0.83
N MET A 233 22.88 -8.52 -1.79
CA MET A 233 21.82 -9.51 -1.51
C MET A 233 22.43 -10.82 -1.00
N LEU A 234 23.48 -11.33 -1.65
CA LEU A 234 24.22 -12.51 -1.21
C LEU A 234 24.84 -12.29 0.18
N ARG A 235 25.49 -11.16 0.45
CA ARG A 235 26.12 -10.88 1.75
C ARG A 235 25.11 -10.87 2.88
N ARG A 236 23.93 -10.28 2.67
CA ARG A 236 22.84 -10.29 3.66
C ARG A 236 22.29 -11.69 3.88
N TRP A 237 22.06 -12.46 2.81
CA TRP A 237 21.65 -13.86 2.89
C TRP A 237 22.70 -14.75 3.58
N PHE A 238 23.98 -14.59 3.26
CA PHE A 238 25.06 -15.31 3.92
C PHE A 238 25.18 -14.96 5.40
N TRP A 239 24.98 -13.69 5.77
CA TRP A 239 25.03 -13.27 7.16
C TRP A 239 23.82 -13.77 7.96
N THR A 240 22.60 -13.68 7.41
CA THR A 240 21.40 -14.19 8.10
C THR A 240 21.39 -15.72 8.18
N ALA A 241 21.76 -16.42 7.10
CA ALA A 241 21.93 -17.87 7.10
C ALA A 241 23.06 -18.30 8.05
N GLY A 242 24.17 -17.55 8.09
CA GLY A 242 25.28 -17.78 9.02
C GLY A 242 24.87 -17.61 10.48
N VAL A 243 24.13 -16.55 10.81
CA VAL A 243 23.60 -16.33 12.17
C VAL A 243 22.58 -17.40 12.55
N ALA A 244 21.69 -17.81 11.63
CA ALA A 244 20.73 -18.88 11.85
C ALA A 244 21.42 -20.24 12.08
N LEU A 245 22.44 -20.56 11.28
CA LEU A 245 23.24 -21.76 11.44
C LEU A 245 24.03 -21.74 12.75
N ALA A 246 24.61 -20.61 13.12
CA ALA A 246 25.32 -20.45 14.39
C ALA A 246 24.37 -20.68 15.58
N ARG A 247 23.15 -20.11 15.54
CA ARG A 247 22.12 -20.37 16.56
C ARG A 247 21.75 -21.84 16.63
N LEU A 248 21.54 -22.49 15.48
CA LEU A 248 21.23 -23.92 15.43
C LEU A 248 22.35 -24.77 16.04
N VAL A 249 23.62 -24.50 15.69
CA VAL A 249 24.79 -25.20 16.25
C VAL A 249 24.86 -25.01 17.77
N VAL A 250 24.67 -23.78 18.26
CA VAL A 250 24.64 -23.50 19.71
C VAL A 250 23.49 -24.25 20.39
N SER A 251 22.28 -24.22 19.83
CA SER A 251 21.13 -24.95 20.38
C SER A 251 21.35 -26.46 20.42
N VAL A 252 21.95 -27.04 19.36
CA VAL A 252 22.31 -28.46 19.33
C VAL A 252 23.36 -28.77 20.39
N LEU A 253 24.41 -27.95 20.53
CA LEU A 253 25.42 -28.13 21.57
C LEU A 253 24.81 -28.07 22.97
N VAL A 254 23.96 -27.08 23.24
CA VAL A 254 23.22 -26.97 24.52
C VAL A 254 22.41 -28.24 24.78
N LEU A 255 21.66 -28.72 23.79
CA LEU A 255 20.88 -29.95 23.92
C LEU A 255 21.77 -31.17 24.20
N LEU A 256 22.92 -31.31 23.51
CA LEU A 256 23.87 -32.39 23.75
C LEU A 256 24.43 -32.37 25.18
N PHE A 257 24.73 -31.17 25.70
CA PHE A 257 25.16 -31.00 27.09
C PHE A 257 24.02 -31.30 28.07
N LEU A 258 22.79 -30.85 27.82
CA LEU A 258 21.64 -31.16 28.66
C LEU A 258 21.41 -32.67 28.76
N ILE A 259 21.44 -33.39 27.64
CA ILE A 259 21.32 -34.86 27.63
C ILE A 259 22.50 -35.50 28.38
N LYS A 260 23.72 -35.01 28.17
CA LYS A 260 24.92 -35.51 28.87
C LYS A 260 24.78 -35.35 30.39
N PHE A 261 24.41 -34.17 30.86
CA PHE A 261 24.23 -33.91 32.28
C PHE A 261 23.06 -34.71 32.84
N TRP A 262 21.94 -34.78 32.15
CA TRP A 262 20.82 -35.64 32.54
C TRP A 262 21.27 -37.10 32.74
N ARG A 263 21.89 -37.72 31.72
CA ARG A 263 22.40 -39.11 31.80
C ARG A 263 23.41 -39.31 32.93
N ARG A 264 24.22 -38.30 33.23
CA ARG A 264 25.22 -38.33 34.31
C ARG A 264 24.58 -38.27 35.71
N TRP A 265 23.42 -37.62 35.85
CA TRP A 265 22.77 -37.33 37.12
C TRP A 265 21.61 -38.29 37.45
N VAL A 266 20.90 -38.82 36.43
CA VAL A 266 19.78 -39.76 36.59
C VAL A 266 20.01 -40.90 37.60
N PRO A 267 21.20 -41.54 37.71
CA PRO A 267 21.44 -42.59 38.71
C PRO A 267 21.23 -42.16 40.17
N HIS A 268 21.31 -40.86 40.48
CA HIS A 268 21.05 -40.35 41.83
C HIS A 268 19.55 -40.32 42.17
N PHE A 269 18.70 -40.20 41.14
CA PHE A 269 17.25 -40.05 41.28
C PHE A 269 16.46 -41.31 40.87
N ALA A 270 17.07 -42.22 40.11
CA ALA A 270 16.41 -43.43 39.63
C ALA A 270 16.08 -44.40 40.77
N GLY A 271 14.87 -44.97 40.71
CA GLY A 271 14.43 -46.04 41.62
C GLY A 271 15.12 -47.38 41.34
N GLU A 272 15.06 -48.30 42.31
CA GLU A 272 15.81 -49.57 42.33
C GLU A 272 15.67 -50.41 41.05
N ARG A 273 14.48 -50.46 40.44
CA ARG A 273 14.23 -51.23 39.20
C ARG A 273 14.98 -50.68 37.98
N ALA A 274 15.12 -49.36 37.86
CA ALA A 274 15.77 -48.72 36.71
C ALA A 274 17.27 -48.50 36.94
N LEU A 275 17.72 -48.53 38.21
CA LEU A 275 19.06 -48.14 38.63
C LEU A 275 20.19 -48.92 37.95
N PRO A 276 20.15 -50.27 37.83
CA PRO A 276 21.22 -51.02 37.14
C PRO A 276 21.43 -50.57 35.69
N ARG A 277 20.34 -50.26 34.98
CA ARG A 277 20.39 -49.85 33.57
C ARG A 277 20.95 -48.42 33.41
N VAL A 278 20.47 -47.47 34.20
CA VAL A 278 20.93 -46.07 34.11
C VAL A 278 22.33 -45.88 34.69
N ALA A 279 22.70 -46.64 35.73
CA ALA A 279 24.03 -46.59 36.34
C ALA A 279 25.11 -47.12 35.39
N TYR A 280 24.86 -48.25 34.71
CA TYR A 280 25.76 -48.76 33.67
C TYR A 280 25.88 -47.78 32.49
N ARG A 281 24.77 -47.17 32.06
CA ARG A 281 24.79 -46.17 30.99
C ARG A 281 25.63 -44.94 31.36
N ALA A 282 25.46 -44.42 32.57
CA ALA A 282 26.25 -43.30 33.09
C ALA A 282 27.73 -43.67 33.30
N ALA A 283 28.02 -44.92 33.66
CA ALA A 283 29.37 -45.45 33.78
C ALA A 283 30.09 -45.46 32.42
N ALA A 284 29.45 -46.04 31.40
CA ALA A 284 29.96 -46.07 30.04
C ALA A 284 30.18 -44.65 29.48
N ASP A 285 29.27 -43.71 29.77
CA ASP A 285 29.41 -42.30 29.36
C ASP A 285 30.68 -41.66 29.92
N ARG A 286 30.94 -41.85 31.22
CA ARG A 286 32.12 -41.30 31.90
C ARG A 286 33.43 -41.95 31.43
N LEU A 287 33.41 -43.23 31.13
CA LEU A 287 34.57 -43.92 30.52
C LEU A 287 34.83 -43.41 29.10
N SER A 288 33.76 -43.16 28.33
CA SER A 288 33.84 -42.58 27.00
C SER A 288 34.38 -41.14 26.99
N GLU A 289 34.13 -40.36 28.06
CA GLU A 289 34.76 -39.05 28.30
C GLU A 289 36.29 -39.19 28.47
N LEU A 290 36.75 -40.29 29.04
CA LEU A 290 38.16 -40.60 29.29
C LEU A 290 38.85 -41.31 28.11
N GLY A 291 38.15 -41.44 26.98
CA GLY A 291 38.66 -42.12 25.79
C GLY A 291 38.54 -43.65 25.84
N GLN A 292 37.98 -44.21 26.92
CA GLN A 292 37.75 -45.65 27.06
C GLN A 292 36.38 -46.03 26.50
N ARG A 293 36.37 -46.76 25.38
CA ARG A 293 35.15 -47.13 24.65
C ARG A 293 35.20 -48.58 24.22
N ARG A 294 34.01 -49.16 24.01
CA ARG A 294 33.87 -50.48 23.39
C ARG A 294 34.46 -50.47 21.98
N LYS A 295 35.30 -51.46 21.67
CA LYS A 295 35.77 -51.69 20.30
C LYS A 295 34.62 -52.26 19.45
N PRO A 296 34.64 -52.09 18.11
CA PRO A 296 33.67 -52.76 17.23
C PRO A 296 33.66 -54.28 17.50
N GLY A 297 32.49 -54.85 17.77
CA GLY A 297 32.32 -56.28 18.10
C GLY A 297 32.60 -56.68 19.56
N GLU A 298 33.12 -55.79 20.41
CA GLU A 298 33.43 -56.11 21.82
C GLU A 298 32.14 -56.20 22.65
N THR A 299 31.92 -57.29 23.39
CA THR A 299 30.78 -57.45 24.32
C THR A 299 30.87 -56.46 25.50
N ARG A 300 29.79 -56.30 26.28
CA ARG A 300 29.82 -55.40 27.44
C ARG A 300 30.75 -55.95 28.53
N GLU A 301 30.76 -57.26 28.64
CA GLU A 301 31.61 -58.09 29.48
C GLU A 301 33.07 -57.96 29.04
N GLY A 302 33.37 -58.14 27.76
CA GLY A 302 34.74 -57.98 27.24
C GLY A 302 35.30 -56.57 27.44
N PHE A 303 34.44 -55.54 27.34
CA PHE A 303 34.81 -54.17 27.67
C PHE A 303 35.11 -53.97 29.15
N ALA A 304 34.32 -54.59 30.03
CA ALA A 304 34.54 -54.54 31.46
C ALA A 304 35.82 -55.28 31.88
N ASP A 305 36.08 -56.44 31.28
CA ASP A 305 37.28 -57.25 31.55
C ASP A 305 38.55 -56.53 31.10
N ARG A 306 38.52 -55.85 29.94
CA ARG A 306 39.66 -55.04 29.48
C ARG A 306 40.02 -53.91 30.44
N LEU A 307 39.04 -53.38 31.16
CA LEU A 307 39.22 -52.30 32.13
C LEU A 307 39.25 -52.81 33.57
N LEU A 308 39.29 -54.12 33.81
CA LEU A 308 39.15 -54.70 35.14
C LEU A 308 40.19 -54.17 36.13
N ASN A 309 41.44 -53.98 35.69
CA ASN A 309 42.52 -53.47 36.53
C ASN A 309 42.35 -51.99 36.90
N ALA A 310 41.67 -51.20 36.06
CA ALA A 310 41.51 -49.75 36.26
C ALA A 310 40.14 -49.38 36.86
N THR A 311 39.11 -50.17 36.57
CA THR A 311 37.73 -49.98 37.04
C THR A 311 37.05 -51.31 37.36
N PRO A 312 37.41 -52.01 38.46
CA PRO A 312 36.75 -53.25 38.88
C PRO A 312 35.23 -53.11 39.07
N ALA A 313 34.75 -51.94 39.51
CA ALA A 313 33.33 -51.68 39.70
C ALA A 313 32.53 -51.75 38.38
N LEU A 314 33.16 -51.52 37.22
CA LEU A 314 32.52 -51.64 35.91
C LEU A 314 32.06 -53.07 35.62
N ALA A 315 32.87 -54.08 35.96
CA ALA A 315 32.51 -55.49 35.78
C ALA A 315 31.27 -55.87 36.61
N SER A 316 31.23 -55.39 37.85
CA SER A 316 30.07 -55.58 38.74
C SER A 316 28.81 -54.90 38.18
N LEU A 317 28.92 -53.65 37.73
CA LEU A 317 27.80 -52.91 37.11
C LEU A 317 27.32 -53.56 35.80
N THR A 318 28.24 -54.14 35.03
CA THR A 318 27.92 -54.84 33.78
C THR A 318 27.07 -56.07 34.05
N ARG A 319 27.43 -56.89 35.05
CA ARG A 319 26.62 -58.05 35.46
C ARG A 319 25.22 -57.64 35.93
N LEU A 320 25.12 -56.62 36.79
CA LEU A 320 23.84 -56.11 37.26
C LEU A 320 22.97 -55.55 36.12
N HIS A 321 23.59 -54.86 35.16
CA HIS A 321 22.90 -54.36 33.98
C HIS A 321 22.35 -55.49 33.10
N LEU A 322 23.15 -56.52 32.83
CA LEU A 322 22.77 -57.66 31.99
C LEU A 322 21.66 -58.48 32.66
N ALA A 323 21.77 -58.75 33.96
CA ALA A 323 20.71 -59.39 34.73
C ALA A 323 19.41 -58.57 34.63
N ALA A 324 19.45 -57.26 34.89
CA ALA A 324 18.28 -56.41 34.77
C ALA A 324 17.74 -56.29 33.32
N ALA A 325 18.59 -56.44 32.29
CA ALA A 325 18.19 -56.34 30.89
C ALA A 325 17.52 -57.62 30.37
N PHE A 326 18.02 -58.78 30.78
CA PHE A 326 17.57 -60.10 30.32
C PHE A 326 16.59 -60.79 31.30
N GLY A 327 16.02 -60.04 32.25
CA GLY A 327 14.99 -60.55 33.16
C GLY A 327 15.52 -61.39 34.33
N GLY A 328 16.83 -61.36 34.59
CA GLY A 328 17.44 -61.95 35.77
C GLY A 328 17.13 -61.14 37.04
N HIS A 329 17.13 -61.84 38.19
CA HIS A 329 16.89 -61.21 39.49
C HIS A 329 18.09 -60.34 39.91
N VAL A 330 17.81 -59.10 40.28
CA VAL A 330 18.80 -58.15 40.83
C VAL A 330 18.32 -57.74 42.22
N GLU A 331 19.07 -58.13 43.24
CA GLU A 331 18.78 -57.74 44.63
C GLU A 331 18.80 -56.22 44.78
N PRO A 332 17.76 -55.62 45.41
CA PRO A 332 17.71 -54.19 45.68
C PRO A 332 18.95 -53.69 46.45
N GLY A 333 19.40 -52.47 46.16
CA GLY A 333 20.52 -51.85 46.86
C GLY A 333 21.92 -52.24 46.38
N GLN A 334 22.06 -53.20 45.44
CA GLN A 334 23.38 -53.59 44.92
C GLN A 334 23.98 -52.59 43.91
N ALA A 335 23.17 -51.89 43.12
CA ALA A 335 23.66 -51.07 42.01
C ALA A 335 24.25 -49.71 42.45
N ARG A 336 23.70 -49.09 43.50
CA ARG A 336 24.11 -47.75 43.97
C ARG A 336 25.54 -47.72 44.55
N PRO A 337 25.94 -48.67 45.42
CA PRO A 337 27.31 -48.73 45.92
C PRO A 337 28.32 -48.94 44.79
N ARG A 338 28.05 -49.87 43.86
CA ARG A 338 28.92 -50.16 42.72
C ARG A 338 29.08 -48.96 41.79
N PHE A 339 28.03 -48.17 41.59
CA PHE A 339 28.14 -46.91 40.84
C PHE A 339 29.01 -45.88 41.55
N ARG A 340 28.90 -45.74 42.88
CA ARG A 340 29.76 -44.84 43.67
C ARG A 340 31.22 -45.29 43.64
N ASP A 341 31.48 -46.58 43.77
CA ASP A 341 32.82 -47.18 43.69
C ASP A 341 33.46 -46.84 42.34
N LEU A 342 32.73 -47.02 41.23
CA LEU A 342 33.21 -46.63 39.91
C LEU A 342 33.55 -45.13 39.85
N VAL A 343 32.69 -44.26 40.37
CA VAL A 343 32.97 -42.81 40.37
C VAL A 343 34.23 -42.48 41.16
N ARG A 344 34.53 -43.20 42.24
CA ARG A 344 35.77 -43.08 43.01
C ARG A 344 36.97 -43.61 42.21
N GLU A 345 36.90 -44.82 41.67
CA GLU A 345 37.96 -45.44 40.85
C GLU A 345 38.37 -44.54 39.68
N LEU A 346 37.39 -43.92 39.00
CA LEU A 346 37.65 -42.97 37.92
C LEU A 346 38.38 -41.69 38.37
N ARG A 347 38.23 -41.28 39.64
CA ARG A 347 38.95 -40.12 40.19
C ARG A 347 40.40 -40.47 40.56
N GLU A 348 40.63 -41.71 40.97
CA GLU A 348 41.94 -42.22 41.40
C GLU A 348 42.83 -42.58 40.19
N HIS A 349 42.27 -43.25 39.19
CA HIS A 349 43.04 -43.79 38.06
C HIS A 349 43.22 -42.82 36.88
N PHE A 350 42.46 -41.73 36.83
CA PHE A 350 42.52 -40.76 35.73
C PHE A 350 42.83 -39.33 36.19
N PRO A 351 43.82 -38.65 35.58
CA PRO A 351 44.24 -37.33 36.00
C PRO A 351 43.13 -36.27 35.79
N LEU A 352 43.16 -35.20 36.59
CA LEU A 352 42.12 -34.17 36.61
C LEU A 352 41.93 -33.51 35.23
N TRP A 353 43.03 -33.23 34.52
CA TRP A 353 42.97 -32.59 33.20
C TRP A 353 42.22 -33.45 32.17
N ARG A 354 42.39 -34.78 32.18
CA ARG A 354 41.66 -35.70 31.28
C ARG A 354 40.16 -35.72 31.59
N ARG A 355 39.80 -35.65 32.87
CA ARG A 355 38.40 -35.55 33.32
C ARG A 355 37.77 -34.23 32.91
N MET A 356 38.51 -33.12 32.98
CA MET A 356 38.04 -31.80 32.56
C MET A 356 37.86 -31.71 31.03
N VAL A 357 38.83 -32.19 30.26
CA VAL A 357 38.74 -32.26 28.79
C VAL A 357 37.60 -33.16 28.34
N GLY A 358 37.43 -34.33 29.00
CA GLY A 358 36.31 -35.23 28.74
C GLY A 358 34.95 -34.62 29.06
N LEU A 359 34.86 -33.80 30.11
CA LEU A 359 33.64 -33.07 30.46
C LEU A 359 33.26 -32.03 29.41
N LEU A 360 34.23 -31.40 28.75
CA LEU A 360 34.01 -30.44 27.66
C LEU A 360 33.62 -31.09 26.32
N ASN A 361 33.71 -32.42 26.17
CA ASN A 361 33.32 -33.13 24.95
C ASN A 361 31.80 -33.45 24.94
N PRO A 362 30.97 -32.81 24.10
CA PRO A 362 29.52 -33.04 24.10
C PRO A 362 29.10 -34.36 23.44
N PHE A 363 30.01 -35.02 22.71
CA PHE A 363 29.71 -36.22 21.91
C PHE A 363 30.07 -37.53 22.61
N SER A 364 30.59 -37.49 23.84
CA SER A 364 31.07 -38.69 24.56
C SER A 364 29.98 -39.75 24.72
N TRP A 365 28.75 -39.35 25.02
CA TRP A 365 27.62 -40.26 25.24
C TRP A 365 26.97 -40.80 23.96
N ILE A 366 27.17 -40.15 22.80
CA ILE A 366 26.66 -40.65 21.51
C ILE A 366 27.43 -41.92 21.10
N ARG A 367 28.70 -41.97 21.49
CA ARG A 367 29.60 -43.07 21.14
C ARG A 367 29.57 -44.23 22.13
N THR A 368 28.71 -44.15 23.16
CA THR A 368 28.36 -45.31 23.99
C THR A 368 27.22 -46.07 23.31
N ARG A 369 27.55 -47.12 22.57
CA ARG A 369 26.58 -48.11 22.07
C ARG A 369 26.52 -49.30 23.03
#